data_AF-A0A6J6CR16-F1
#
_entry.id   AF-A0A6J6CR16-F1
#
_cell.length_a   1.000
_cell.length_b   1.000
_cell.length_c   1.000
_cell.angle_alpha   90.00
_cell.angle_beta   90.00
_cell.angle_gamma   90.00
#
_symmetry.space_group_name_H-M   'P 1'
#
loop_
_entity.id
_entity.type
_entity.pdbx_description
1 polymer ?
#
loop_
_entity_poly.entity_id
_entity_poly.type
_entity_poly.pdbx_seq_one_letter_code
_entity_poly.pdbx_strand_id
1 'polypeptide(L)' 'MESFSAAGVTGIIEVAPAGALVGLAKRALKGIPTVAIKEPADLVAARELIDSLA' A
#
# COMPACT_ATOMS: atom_id res chain seq x y z
N MET A 1 0.69 2.53 -13.43
CA MET A 1 1.50 2.72 -12.20
C MET A 1 2.42 3.93 -12.28
N GLU A 2 2.73 4.37 -13.50
CA GLU A 2 3.53 5.57 -13.78
C GLU A 2 3.02 6.81 -13.05
N SER A 3 1.71 7.06 -13.01
CA SER A 3 1.16 8.22 -12.27
C SER A 3 1.50 8.22 -10.78
N PHE A 4 1.46 7.05 -10.12
CA PHE A 4 1.86 6.93 -8.71
C PHE A 4 3.38 7.15 -8.54
N SER A 5 4.19 6.62 -9.45
CA SER A 5 5.64 6.87 -9.47
C SER A 5 5.96 8.35 -9.65
N ALA A 6 5.31 9.01 -10.64
CA ALA A 6 5.46 10.43 -10.92
C ALA A 6 4.99 11.32 -9.76
N ALA A 7 3.97 10.88 -9.02
CA ALA A 7 3.51 11.55 -7.80
C ALA A 7 4.40 11.30 -6.57
N GLY A 8 5.42 10.44 -6.67
CA GLY A 8 6.35 10.16 -5.58
C GLY A 8 5.69 9.46 -4.38
N VAL A 9 4.72 8.56 -4.62
CA VAL A 9 4.05 7.86 -3.51
C VAL A 9 5.06 7.10 -2.65
N THR A 10 4.91 7.21 -1.33
CA THR A 10 5.82 6.61 -0.34
C THR A 10 5.25 5.36 0.31
N GLY A 11 3.97 5.07 0.08
CA GLY A 11 3.28 3.86 0.54
C GLY A 11 1.93 3.69 -0.15
N ILE A 12 1.42 2.47 -0.17
CA ILE A 12 0.11 2.14 -0.75
C ILE A 12 -0.69 1.25 0.20
N ILE A 13 -1.95 1.60 0.43
CA ILE A 13 -2.90 0.78 1.19
C ILE A 13 -4.05 0.42 0.24
N GLU A 14 -4.32 -0.88 0.07
CA GLU A 14 -5.50 -1.38 -0.64
C GLU A 14 -6.56 -1.79 0.38
N VAL A 15 -7.76 -1.25 0.23
CA VAL A 15 -8.90 -1.52 1.12
C VAL A 15 -9.60 -2.83 0.75
N ALA A 16 -10.34 -3.41 1.70
CA ALA A 16 -11.05 -4.67 1.50
C ALA A 16 -12.09 -4.58 0.36
N PRO A 17 -12.22 -5.63 -0.47
CA PRO A 17 -11.42 -6.85 -0.51
C PRO A 17 -10.06 -6.63 -1.21
N ALA A 18 -8.97 -6.77 -0.46
CA ALA A 18 -7.63 -6.45 -0.96
C ALA A 18 -6.86 -7.66 -1.50
N GLY A 19 -5.90 -7.41 -2.39
CA GLY A 19 -4.87 -8.35 -2.81
C GLY A 19 -4.37 -8.11 -4.23
N ALA A 20 -5.28 -7.81 -5.16
CA ALA A 20 -4.94 -7.68 -6.58
C ALA A 20 -4.13 -6.41 -6.86
N LEU A 21 -4.56 -5.27 -6.32
CA LEU A 21 -3.88 -3.99 -6.56
C LEU A 21 -2.54 -3.92 -5.82
N VAL A 22 -2.44 -4.46 -4.61
CA VAL A 22 -1.15 -4.64 -3.92
C VAL A 22 -0.21 -5.54 -4.73
N GLY A 23 -0.72 -6.61 -5.35
CA GLY A 23 0.07 -7.45 -6.24
C GLY A 23 0.63 -6.68 -7.44
N LEU A 24 -0.20 -5.84 -8.08
CA LEU A 24 0.24 -4.96 -9.16
C LEU A 24 1.27 -3.92 -8.67
N ALA A 25 1.01 -3.29 -7.52
CA ALA A 25 1.88 -2.29 -6.92
C ALA A 25 3.27 -2.86 -6.57
N LYS A 26 3.34 -4.03 -5.92
CA LYS A 26 4.61 -4.68 -5.59
C LYS A 26 5.47 -5.00 -6.82
N ARG A 27 4.84 -5.37 -7.94
CA ARG A 27 5.55 -5.66 -9.20
C ARG A 27 6.03 -4.40 -9.91
N ALA A 28 5.20 -3.35 -9.94
CA ALA A 28 5.45 -2.15 -10.72
C ALA A 28 6.16 -1.01 -9.95
N LEU A 29 6.09 -1.00 -8.62
CA LEU A 29 6.71 -0.01 -7.72
C LEU A 29 7.59 -0.70 -6.68
N LYS A 30 8.72 -1.26 -7.13
CA LYS A 30 9.67 -1.93 -6.24
C LYS A 30 10.16 -0.97 -5.15
N GLY A 31 10.18 -1.43 -3.90
CA GLY A 31 10.61 -0.64 -2.74
C GLY A 31 9.51 0.19 -2.09
N ILE A 32 8.34 0.33 -2.72
CA ILE A 32 7.21 1.02 -2.08
C ILE A 32 6.48 0.05 -1.12
N PRO A 33 6.40 0.36 0.18
CA PRO A 33 5.68 -0.45 1.14
C PRO A 33 4.18 -0.50 0.80
N THR A 34 3.58 -1.66 1.01
CA THR A 34 2.19 -1.94 0.64
C THR A 34 1.48 -2.70 1.76
N VAL A 35 0.24 -2.29 2.09
CA VAL A 35 -0.64 -3.00 3.01
C VAL A 35 -1.92 -3.40 2.28
N ALA A 36 -2.40 -4.62 2.51
CA ALA A 36 -3.66 -5.13 1.99
C ALA A 36 -4.61 -5.35 3.18
N ILE A 37 -5.69 -4.58 3.26
CA ILE A 37 -6.70 -4.74 4.31
C ILE A 37 -7.68 -5.83 3.89
N LYS A 38 -7.65 -6.98 4.55
CA LYS A 38 -8.53 -8.13 4.32
C LYS A 38 -9.50 -8.33 5.49
N GLU A 39 -9.05 -8.01 6.69
CA GLU A 39 -9.81 -8.12 7.93
C GLU A 39 -9.55 -6.93 8.86
N PRO A 40 -10.38 -6.70 9.89
CA PRO A 40 -10.20 -5.56 10.79
C PRO A 40 -8.83 -5.48 11.48
N ALA A 41 -8.16 -6.62 11.70
CA ALA A 41 -6.83 -6.65 12.31
C ALA A 41 -5.76 -5.97 11.45
N ASP A 42 -5.94 -5.91 10.12
CA ASP A 42 -4.99 -5.26 9.20
C ASP A 42 -4.95 -3.73 9.34
N LEU A 43 -5.94 -3.13 10.01
CA LEU A 43 -5.97 -1.67 10.24
C LEU A 43 -4.78 -1.20 11.07
N VAL A 44 -4.23 -2.06 11.92
CA VAL A 44 -3.02 -1.75 12.70
C VAL A 44 -1.83 -1.53 11.77
N ALA A 45 -1.58 -2.46 10.83
CA ALA A 45 -0.49 -2.35 9.87
C ALA A 45 -0.67 -1.15 8.93
N ALA A 46 -1.91 -0.85 8.54
CA ALA A 46 -2.22 0.35 7.75
C ALA A 46 -1.88 1.64 8.52
N ARG A 47 -2.18 1.68 9.82
CA ARG A 47 -1.86 2.82 10.68
C ARG A 47 -0.36 2.96 10.89
N GLU A 48 0.34 1.88 11.18
CA GLU A 48 1.81 1.87 11.32
C GLU A 48 2.51 2.37 10.05
N LEU A 49 2.01 1.97 8.86
CA LEU A 49 2.53 2.48 7.60
C LEU A 49 2.39 4.00 7.51
N ILE A 50 1.22 4.55 7.84
CA ILE A 50 0.99 6.01 7.84
C ILE A 50 1.92 6.71 8.83
N ASP A 51 2.01 6.21 10.06
CA ASP A 51 2.84 6.83 11.10
C ASP A 51 4.35 6.76 10.77
N SER A 52 4.80 5.76 10.01
CA SER A 52 6.21 5.65 9.56
C SER A 52 6.62 6.61 8.44
N LEU A 53 5.63 7.24 7.78
CA LEU A 53 5.82 8.10 6.60
C LEU A 53 5.55 9.58 6.90
N ALA A 54 5.05 9.89 8.10
CA ALA A 54 4.81 11.24 8.62
C ALA A 54 6.04 11.78 9.36
#